data_AF-A0A946QPD5-F1
#
_entry.id   AF-A0A946QPD5-F1
#
_cell.length_a   1.000
_cell.length_b   1.000
_cell.length_c   1.000
_cell.angle_alpha   90.00
_cell.angle_beta   90.00
_cell.angle_gamma   90.00
#
_symmetry.space_group_name_H-M   'P 1'
#
loop_
_entity.id
_entity.type
_entity.pdbx_description
1 polymer ?
#
loop_
_entity_poly.entity_id
_entity_poly.type
_entity_poly.pdbx_seq_one_letter_code
_entity_poly.pdbx_strand_id
1 'polypeptide(L)'
;MENKNEQILSKFQNEEKRSRKRMFLYTSIPLIITVVLIVISYLSVDNANTQVKVLEIQKQDLEVTIGELNNSVILKTDSLAEMRKVMELAINYKDKRHSFNFSIDKELFSVYPKQTRLLSEMRELIDDEKVKWHLGGNSLEKGFDSPSFATYMINKFAKTNIENNERYKLKEVLPNLDSSPEVGDLVFYEHGYAMFYFKYRGKPFVVGMTPIGLASLTLDFGPKIIGYGKVDY
;
A
#
# COMPACT_ATOMS: atom_id res chain seq x y z
N MET A 1 98.53 8.59 -55.24
CA MET A 1 97.18 8.24 -55.76
C MET A 1 96.27 7.62 -54.68
N GLU A 2 96.57 7.73 -53.38
CA GLU A 2 95.77 7.12 -52.29
C GLU A 2 94.57 7.96 -51.80
N ASN A 3 94.64 9.29 -51.86
CA ASN A 3 93.68 10.19 -51.18
C ASN A 3 92.26 10.22 -51.80
N LYS A 4 92.12 9.87 -53.08
CA LYS A 4 90.82 9.92 -53.79
C LYS A 4 89.94 8.70 -53.53
N ASN A 5 90.54 7.53 -53.27
CA ASN A 5 89.81 6.29 -52.99
C ASN A 5 89.23 6.28 -51.57
N GLU A 6 89.93 6.86 -50.59
CA GLU A 6 89.43 6.99 -49.20
C GLU A 6 88.25 7.97 -49.08
N GLN A 7 88.27 9.07 -49.85
CA GLN A 7 87.13 10.01 -49.92
C GLN A 7 85.88 9.41 -50.56
N ILE A 8 86.04 8.52 -51.55
CA ILE A 8 84.92 7.82 -52.18
C ILE A 8 84.36 6.76 -51.22
N LEU A 9 85.23 5.99 -50.55
CA LEU A 9 84.80 4.98 -49.57
C LEU A 9 84.02 5.59 -48.39
N SER A 10 84.50 6.72 -47.85
CA SER A 10 83.83 7.42 -46.74
C SER A 10 82.49 8.05 -47.15
N LYS A 11 82.34 8.48 -48.41
CA LYS A 11 81.04 8.90 -48.96
C LYS A 11 80.05 7.74 -49.05
N PHE A 12 80.48 6.59 -49.59
CA PHE A 12 79.62 5.40 -49.68
C PHE A 12 79.20 4.88 -48.30
N GLN A 13 80.12 4.83 -47.33
CA GLN A 13 79.79 4.42 -45.96
C GLN A 13 78.80 5.37 -45.28
N ASN A 14 78.92 6.68 -45.52
CA ASN A 14 77.98 7.66 -44.98
C ASN A 14 76.60 7.59 -45.64
N GLU A 15 76.53 7.34 -46.95
CA GLU A 15 75.26 7.12 -47.66
C GLU A 15 74.60 5.80 -47.26
N GLU A 16 75.37 4.73 -47.07
CA GLU A 16 74.87 3.45 -46.59
C GLU A 16 74.33 3.59 -45.15
N LYS A 17 75.04 4.31 -44.27
CA LYS A 17 74.57 4.59 -42.91
C LYS A 17 73.30 5.45 -42.91
N ARG A 18 73.17 6.42 -43.82
CA ARG A 18 71.94 7.22 -44.00
C ARG A 18 70.79 6.40 -44.57
N SER A 19 71.05 5.54 -45.54
CA SER A 19 70.07 4.64 -46.15
C SER A 19 69.56 3.62 -45.13
N ARG A 20 70.45 2.98 -44.38
CA ARG A 20 70.09 2.07 -43.27
C ARG A 20 69.24 2.79 -42.22
N LYS A 21 69.61 4.01 -41.80
CA LYS A 21 68.79 4.80 -40.86
C LYS A 21 67.40 5.11 -41.41
N ARG A 22 67.28 5.47 -42.69
CA ARG A 22 65.99 5.69 -43.35
C ARG A 22 65.19 4.39 -43.45
N MET A 23 65.82 3.28 -43.79
CA MET A 23 65.20 1.96 -43.86
C MET A 23 64.63 1.56 -42.48
N PHE A 24 65.40 1.73 -41.39
CA PHE A 24 64.92 1.51 -40.03
C PHE A 24 63.77 2.44 -39.63
N LEU A 25 63.81 3.71 -40.05
CA LEU A 25 62.69 4.65 -39.84
C LEU A 25 61.43 4.22 -40.60
N TYR A 26 61.55 3.87 -41.87
CA TYR A 26 60.40 3.48 -42.70
C TYR A 26 59.79 2.13 -42.29
N THR A 27 60.57 1.21 -41.70
CA THR A 27 60.03 -0.05 -41.15
C THR A 27 59.43 0.09 -39.76
N SER A 28 59.91 1.06 -38.95
CA SER A 28 59.39 1.29 -37.60
C SER A 28 58.11 2.13 -37.57
N ILE A 29 57.92 3.06 -38.52
CA ILE A 29 56.72 3.92 -38.57
C ILE A 29 55.41 3.11 -38.63
N PRO A 30 55.23 2.14 -39.54
CA PRO A 30 54.00 1.33 -39.59
C PRO A 30 53.75 0.54 -38.31
N LEU A 31 54.82 0.04 -37.67
CA LEU A 31 54.74 -0.73 -36.43
C LEU A 31 54.31 0.15 -35.25
N ILE A 32 54.80 1.38 -35.17
CA ILE A 32 54.36 2.35 -34.15
C ILE A 32 52.88 2.70 -34.36
N ILE A 33 52.46 2.92 -35.61
CA ILE A 33 51.05 3.24 -35.93
C ILE A 33 50.12 2.09 -35.54
N THR A 34 50.48 0.84 -35.84
CA THR A 34 49.64 -0.31 -35.46
C THR A 34 49.53 -0.46 -33.94
N VAL A 35 50.62 -0.27 -33.20
CA VAL A 35 50.59 -0.28 -31.73
C VAL A 35 49.67 0.80 -31.19
N VAL A 36 49.75 2.03 -31.73
CA VAL A 36 48.87 3.14 -31.33
C VAL A 36 47.39 2.81 -31.62
N LEU A 37 47.08 2.25 -32.80
CA LEU A 37 45.72 1.87 -33.16
C LEU A 37 45.16 0.74 -32.27
N ILE A 38 46.00 -0.25 -31.90
CA ILE A 38 45.62 -1.31 -30.97
C ILE A 38 45.30 -0.73 -29.59
N VAL A 39 46.13 0.19 -29.09
CA VAL A 39 45.90 0.85 -27.79
C VAL A 39 44.61 1.67 -27.80
N ILE A 40 44.38 2.48 -28.84
CA ILE A 40 43.13 3.27 -28.98
C ILE A 40 41.92 2.34 -29.05
N SER A 41 42.01 1.25 -29.83
CA SER A 41 40.93 0.27 -29.95
C SER A 41 40.64 -0.41 -28.61
N TYR A 42 41.68 -0.81 -27.87
CA TYR A 42 41.54 -1.39 -26.54
C TYR A 42 40.86 -0.44 -25.56
N LEU A 43 41.29 0.82 -25.50
CA LEU A 43 40.68 1.85 -24.65
C LEU A 43 39.21 2.11 -25.02
N SER A 44 38.89 2.13 -26.32
CA SER A 44 37.52 2.29 -26.80
C SER A 44 36.64 1.10 -26.39
N VAL A 45 37.16 -0.12 -26.50
CA VAL A 45 36.46 -1.35 -26.11
C VAL A 45 36.25 -1.42 -24.60
N ASP A 46 37.25 -1.05 -23.81
CA ASP A 46 37.17 -1.03 -22.34
C ASP A 46 36.13 -0.01 -21.83
N ASN A 47 36.12 1.19 -22.42
CA ASN A 47 35.11 2.20 -22.14
C ASN A 47 33.70 1.72 -22.53
N ALA A 48 33.55 1.10 -23.72
CA ALA A 48 32.27 0.53 -24.15
C ALA A 48 31.79 -0.60 -23.21
N ASN A 49 32.69 -1.48 -22.78
CA ASN A 49 32.38 -2.54 -21.82
C ASN A 49 31.95 -1.99 -20.47
N THR A 50 32.57 -0.90 -20.02
CA THR A 50 32.18 -0.21 -18.78
C THR A 50 30.78 0.37 -18.89
N GLN A 51 30.45 1.02 -20.02
CA GLN A 51 29.11 1.54 -20.28
C GLN A 51 28.06 0.44 -20.37
N VAL A 52 28.35 -0.69 -21.02
CA VAL A 52 27.44 -1.84 -21.09
C VAL A 52 27.17 -2.40 -19.69
N LYS A 53 28.20 -2.56 -18.84
CA LYS A 53 28.01 -3.01 -17.45
C LYS A 53 27.14 -2.06 -16.65
N VAL A 54 27.33 -0.74 -16.80
CA VAL A 54 26.49 0.26 -16.14
C VAL A 54 25.05 0.17 -16.62
N LEU A 55 24.83 0.01 -17.94
CA LEU A 55 23.51 -0.16 -18.52
C LEU A 55 22.82 -1.46 -18.08
N GLU A 56 23.56 -2.56 -17.93
CA GLU A 56 23.03 -3.82 -17.40
C GLU A 56 22.55 -3.68 -15.96
N ILE A 57 23.33 -3.01 -15.11
CA ILE A 57 22.94 -2.72 -13.72
C ILE A 57 21.69 -1.83 -13.69
N GLN A 58 21.67 -0.75 -14.47
CA GLN A 58 20.50 0.14 -14.55
C GLN A 58 19.24 -0.60 -15.04
N LYS A 59 19.39 -1.49 -16.03
CA LYS A 59 18.28 -2.32 -16.52
C LYS A 59 17.77 -3.26 -15.42
N GLN A 60 18.66 -3.87 -14.65
CA GLN A 60 18.29 -4.75 -13.54
C GLN A 60 17.54 -4.00 -12.45
N ASP A 61 18.00 -2.80 -12.05
CA ASP A 61 17.32 -1.95 -11.07
C ASP A 61 15.93 -1.51 -11.56
N LEU A 62 15.80 -1.19 -12.85
CA LEU A 62 14.52 -0.87 -13.48
C LEU A 62 13.55 -2.06 -13.46
N GLU A 63 14.03 -3.28 -13.76
CA GLU A 63 13.20 -4.49 -13.71
C GLU A 63 12.70 -4.79 -12.28
N VAL A 64 13.54 -4.60 -11.26
CA VAL A 64 13.15 -4.72 -9.85
C VAL A 64 12.07 -3.68 -9.51
N THR A 65 12.29 -2.42 -9.89
CA THR A 65 11.34 -1.33 -9.64
C THR A 65 9.99 -1.58 -10.33
N ILE A 66 10.00 -2.10 -11.57
CA ILE A 66 8.78 -2.49 -12.30
C ILE A 66 8.08 -3.65 -11.59
N GLY A 67 8.83 -4.63 -11.07
CA GLY A 67 8.28 -5.75 -10.30
C GLY A 67 7.58 -5.28 -9.02
N GLU A 68 8.22 -4.40 -8.25
CA GLU A 68 7.64 -3.80 -7.04
C GLU A 68 6.39 -2.96 -7.37
N LEU A 69 6.47 -2.15 -8.43
CA LEU A 69 5.34 -1.34 -8.87
C LEU A 69 4.17 -2.22 -9.32
N ASN A 70 4.40 -3.27 -10.10
CA ASN A 70 3.37 -4.22 -10.53
C ASN A 70 2.70 -4.90 -9.33
N ASN A 71 3.47 -5.34 -8.33
CA ASN A 71 2.92 -5.89 -7.10
C ASN A 71 2.05 -4.86 -6.37
N SER A 72 2.50 -3.61 -6.28
CA SER A 72 1.71 -2.54 -5.66
C SER A 72 0.40 -2.23 -6.41
N VAL A 73 0.42 -2.30 -7.74
CA VAL A 73 -0.74 -2.07 -8.61
C VAL A 73 -1.74 -3.21 -8.48
N ILE A 74 -1.28 -4.45 -8.44
CA ILE A 74 -2.14 -5.63 -8.21
C ILE A 74 -2.85 -5.51 -6.85
N LEU A 75 -2.11 -5.24 -5.78
CA LEU A 75 -2.68 -5.06 -4.44
C LEU A 75 -3.72 -3.93 -4.38
N LYS A 76 -3.48 -2.81 -5.07
CA LYS A 76 -4.46 -1.72 -5.18
C LYS A 76 -5.67 -2.07 -6.05
N THR A 77 -5.49 -2.89 -7.07
CA THR A 77 -6.59 -3.32 -7.96
C THR A 77 -7.51 -4.29 -7.22
N ASP A 78 -6.93 -5.21 -6.44
CA ASP A 78 -7.68 -6.13 -5.59
C ASP A 78 -8.45 -5.38 -4.50
N SER A 79 -7.84 -4.37 -3.86
CA SER A 79 -8.52 -3.55 -2.86
C SER A 79 -9.67 -2.73 -3.45
N LEU A 80 -9.53 -2.24 -4.69
CA LEU A 80 -10.61 -1.58 -5.41
C LEU A 80 -11.75 -2.54 -5.78
N ALA A 81 -11.43 -3.78 -6.17
CA ALA A 81 -12.43 -4.80 -6.43
C ALA A 81 -13.21 -5.17 -5.16
N GLU A 82 -12.53 -5.29 -4.03
CA GLU A 82 -13.17 -5.52 -2.73
C GLU A 82 -14.02 -4.32 -2.31
N MET A 83 -13.50 -3.09 -2.41
CA MET A 83 -14.28 -1.88 -2.15
C MET A 83 -15.54 -1.79 -3.03
N ARG A 84 -15.44 -2.18 -4.31
CA ARG A 84 -16.59 -2.23 -5.20
C ARG A 84 -17.63 -3.23 -4.71
N LYS A 85 -17.25 -4.44 -4.32
CA LYS A 85 -18.17 -5.43 -3.74
C LYS A 85 -18.83 -4.90 -2.47
N VAL A 86 -18.06 -4.27 -1.59
CA VAL A 86 -18.54 -3.67 -0.34
C VAL A 86 -19.54 -2.55 -0.61
N MET A 87 -19.30 -1.72 -1.63
CA MET A 87 -20.18 -0.63 -2.02
C MET A 87 -21.44 -1.12 -2.74
N GLU A 88 -21.33 -2.16 -3.57
CA GLU A 88 -22.46 -2.83 -4.22
C GLU A 88 -23.40 -3.47 -3.19
N LEU A 89 -22.83 -4.17 -2.20
CA LEU A 89 -23.59 -4.66 -1.05
C LEU A 89 -24.26 -3.50 -0.31
N ALA A 90 -23.54 -2.40 -0.07
CA ALA A 90 -24.07 -1.22 0.63
C ALA A 90 -25.30 -0.59 -0.05
N ILE A 91 -25.32 -0.53 -1.38
CA ILE A 91 -26.45 -0.02 -2.17
C ILE A 91 -27.69 -0.92 -1.99
N ASN A 92 -27.48 -2.23 -1.81
CA ASN A 92 -28.56 -3.21 -1.68
C ASN A 92 -29.17 -3.28 -0.26
N TYR A 93 -28.63 -2.55 0.71
CA TYR A 93 -29.11 -2.57 2.10
C TYR A 93 -30.36 -1.73 2.37
N LYS A 94 -30.89 -1.01 1.37
CA LYS A 94 -32.07 -0.14 1.55
C LYS A 94 -33.27 -0.90 2.13
N ASP A 95 -33.49 -2.12 1.66
CA ASP A 95 -34.60 -2.99 2.10
C ASP A 95 -34.30 -3.75 3.40
N LYS A 96 -33.07 -3.65 3.91
CA LYS A 96 -32.59 -4.26 5.16
C LYS A 96 -32.52 -3.26 6.31
N ARG A 97 -32.95 -2.01 6.09
CA ARG A 97 -32.99 -1.00 7.14
C ARG A 97 -33.97 -1.39 8.24
N HIS A 98 -33.52 -1.29 9.49
CA HIS A 98 -34.35 -1.46 10.66
C HIS A 98 -34.77 -0.08 11.18
N SER A 99 -36.06 0.24 11.09
CA SER A 99 -36.59 1.45 11.71
C SER A 99 -36.68 1.26 13.23
N PHE A 100 -36.01 2.13 13.98
CA PHE A 100 -36.16 2.20 15.43
C PHE A 100 -36.61 3.61 15.81
N ASN A 101 -37.46 3.72 16.83
CA ASN A 101 -38.05 4.98 17.29
C ASN A 101 -37.85 5.14 18.79
N PHE A 102 -38.24 6.31 19.32
CA PHE A 102 -38.10 6.64 20.74
C PHE A 102 -38.82 5.67 21.70
N SER A 103 -39.81 4.91 21.22
CA SER A 103 -40.47 3.89 22.05
C SER A 103 -39.55 2.70 22.36
N ILE A 104 -38.61 2.40 21.45
CA ILE A 104 -37.58 1.38 21.67
C ILE A 104 -36.65 1.80 22.79
N ASP A 105 -36.26 3.08 22.80
CA ASP A 105 -35.38 3.66 23.83
C ASP A 105 -36.00 3.47 25.23
N LYS A 106 -37.30 3.70 25.43
CA LYS A 106 -37.94 3.56 26.76
C LYS A 106 -37.82 2.15 27.36
N GLU A 107 -38.08 1.13 26.54
CA GLU A 107 -38.07 -0.26 26.98
C GLU A 107 -36.62 -0.72 27.24
N LEU A 108 -35.72 -0.44 26.29
CA LEU A 108 -34.30 -0.76 26.45
C LEU A 108 -33.67 -0.01 27.61
N PHE A 109 -34.05 1.24 27.87
CA PHE A 109 -33.49 2.04 28.96
C PHE A 109 -33.76 1.42 30.33
N SER A 110 -34.88 0.73 30.50
CA SER A 110 -35.24 0.09 31.77
C SER A 110 -34.33 -1.10 32.13
N VAL A 111 -33.71 -1.73 31.14
CA VAL A 111 -32.83 -2.91 31.32
C VAL A 111 -31.36 -2.57 31.06
N TYR A 112 -31.09 -1.75 30.03
CA TYR A 112 -29.77 -1.42 29.49
C TYR A 112 -29.58 0.10 29.36
N PRO A 113 -29.55 0.88 30.46
CA PRO A 113 -29.59 2.34 30.41
C PRO A 113 -28.39 2.97 29.68
N LYS A 114 -27.18 2.40 29.82
CA LYS A 114 -25.97 2.94 29.18
C LYS A 114 -25.94 2.65 27.68
N GLN A 115 -26.26 1.42 27.31
CA GLN A 115 -26.34 0.98 25.92
C GLN A 115 -27.45 1.73 25.18
N THR A 116 -28.54 2.04 25.88
CA THR A 116 -29.61 2.86 25.31
C THR A 116 -29.16 4.29 25.06
N ARG A 117 -28.34 4.90 25.93
CA ARG A 117 -27.75 6.24 25.63
C ARG A 117 -26.88 6.21 24.38
N LEU A 118 -26.09 5.15 24.21
CA LEU A 118 -25.32 4.93 22.99
C LEU A 118 -26.23 4.77 21.76
N LEU A 119 -27.34 4.02 21.87
CA LEU A 119 -28.33 3.89 20.79
C LEU A 119 -28.99 5.22 20.45
N SER A 120 -29.38 6.01 21.45
CA SER A 120 -30.02 7.32 21.26
C SER A 120 -29.06 8.30 20.57
N GLU A 121 -27.77 8.31 20.94
CA GLU A 121 -26.76 9.11 20.22
C GLU A 121 -26.64 8.67 18.76
N MET A 122 -26.55 7.35 18.50
CA MET A 122 -26.49 6.87 17.11
C MET A 122 -27.73 7.27 16.31
N ARG A 123 -28.91 7.30 16.93
CA ARG A 123 -30.15 7.78 16.30
C ARG A 123 -30.05 9.25 15.92
N GLU A 124 -29.61 10.11 16.84
CA GLU A 124 -29.42 11.54 16.56
C GLU A 124 -28.41 11.76 15.43
N LEU A 125 -27.31 11.00 15.40
CA LEU A 125 -26.32 11.07 14.33
C LEU A 125 -26.87 10.59 12.96
N ILE A 126 -27.81 9.64 12.96
CA ILE A 126 -28.52 9.20 11.75
C ILE A 126 -29.49 10.29 11.28
N ASP A 127 -30.33 10.80 12.19
CA ASP A 127 -31.39 11.76 11.89
C ASP A 127 -30.83 13.10 11.38
N ASP A 128 -29.71 13.54 11.93
CA ASP A 128 -29.06 14.80 11.55
C ASP A 128 -28.18 14.71 10.30
N GLU A 129 -27.97 13.51 9.75
CA GLU A 129 -27.04 13.21 8.64
C GLU A 129 -25.62 13.80 8.83
N LYS A 130 -25.21 14.04 10.07
CA LYS A 130 -23.96 14.74 10.42
C LYS A 130 -22.71 13.92 10.14
N VAL A 131 -22.84 12.60 10.03
CA VAL A 131 -21.69 11.69 9.97
C VAL A 131 -21.57 11.07 8.59
N LYS A 132 -20.46 11.36 7.92
CA LYS A 132 -20.13 10.79 6.61
C LYS A 132 -19.22 9.57 6.75
N TRP A 133 -19.36 8.65 5.80
CA TRP A 133 -18.37 7.59 5.65
C TRP A 133 -17.05 8.17 5.16
N HIS A 134 -15.95 7.81 5.83
CA HIS A 134 -14.60 8.16 5.41
C HIS A 134 -13.63 7.06 5.86
N LEU A 135 -12.96 6.41 4.90
CA LEU A 135 -11.93 5.42 5.23
C LEU A 135 -10.79 6.05 6.05
N GLY A 136 -10.46 5.49 7.20
CA GLY A 136 -9.45 6.07 8.09
C GLY A 136 -9.88 7.35 8.81
N GLY A 137 -11.16 7.74 8.69
CA GLY A 137 -11.78 8.76 9.52
C GLY A 137 -11.88 8.30 10.98
N ASN A 138 -11.91 9.24 11.91
CA ASN A 138 -11.98 8.94 13.35
C ASN A 138 -12.54 10.11 14.18
N SER A 139 -13.25 11.04 13.54
CA SER A 139 -13.92 12.16 14.21
C SER A 139 -15.21 12.52 13.49
N LEU A 140 -16.11 13.24 14.17
CA LEU A 140 -17.36 13.71 13.57
C LEU A 140 -17.12 14.60 12.35
N GLU A 141 -16.08 15.45 12.37
CA GLU A 141 -15.78 16.34 11.23
C GLU A 141 -15.21 15.60 10.04
N LYS A 142 -14.32 14.61 10.28
CA LYS A 142 -13.66 13.85 9.22
C LYS A 142 -14.56 12.73 8.67
N GLY A 143 -15.50 12.26 9.46
CA GLY A 143 -16.25 11.04 9.21
C GLY A 143 -15.57 9.81 9.78
N PHE A 144 -16.17 8.64 9.52
CA PHE A 144 -15.69 7.36 10.06
C PHE A 144 -15.79 6.23 9.04
N ASP A 145 -14.98 5.20 9.23
CA ASP A 145 -15.24 3.85 8.74
C ASP A 145 -15.93 3.00 9.84
N SER A 146 -16.30 1.76 9.53
CA SER A 146 -17.03 0.91 10.47
C SER A 146 -16.29 0.68 11.81
N PRO A 147 -15.01 0.24 11.80
CA PRO A 147 -14.29 0.02 13.05
C PRO A 147 -13.99 1.31 13.82
N SER A 148 -13.62 2.40 13.14
CA SER A 148 -13.35 3.68 13.82
C SER A 148 -14.60 4.28 14.46
N PHE A 149 -15.77 4.14 13.84
CA PHE A 149 -17.03 4.55 14.45
C PHE A 149 -17.34 3.74 15.70
N ALA A 150 -17.16 2.42 15.63
CA ALA A 150 -17.35 1.54 16.78
C ALA A 150 -16.41 1.92 17.94
N THR A 151 -15.12 2.14 17.66
CA THR A 151 -14.14 2.65 18.63
C THR A 151 -14.56 3.97 19.26
N TYR A 152 -14.99 4.94 18.45
CA TYR A 152 -15.46 6.25 18.94
C TYR A 152 -16.63 6.12 19.92
N MET A 153 -17.62 5.30 19.57
CA MET A 153 -18.79 5.07 20.41
C MET A 153 -18.46 4.28 21.68
N ILE A 154 -17.59 3.27 21.59
CA ILE A 154 -17.09 2.53 22.77
C ILE A 154 -16.41 3.51 23.73
N ASN A 155 -15.42 4.27 23.26
CA ASN A 155 -14.65 5.17 24.13
C ASN A 155 -15.50 6.30 24.74
N LYS A 156 -16.63 6.65 24.12
CA LYS A 156 -17.56 7.68 24.61
C LYS A 156 -18.55 7.16 25.65
N PHE A 157 -19.02 5.92 25.54
CA PHE A 157 -20.16 5.41 26.33
C PHE A 157 -19.88 4.17 27.18
N ALA A 158 -18.77 3.48 26.93
CA ALA A 158 -18.37 2.28 27.65
C ALA A 158 -17.23 2.59 28.64
N LYS A 159 -16.96 1.66 29.56
CA LYS A 159 -15.73 1.66 30.37
C LYS A 159 -14.55 1.13 29.58
N THR A 160 -14.81 0.28 28.59
CA THR A 160 -13.80 -0.19 27.65
C THR A 160 -13.18 1.02 26.94
N ASN A 161 -11.86 1.10 26.94
CA ASN A 161 -11.11 2.12 26.20
C ASN A 161 -10.21 1.41 25.17
N ILE A 162 -10.42 1.74 23.90
CA ILE A 162 -9.67 1.17 22.77
C ILE A 162 -8.72 2.23 22.25
N GLU A 163 -7.44 1.88 22.15
CA GLU A 163 -6.42 2.78 21.61
C GLU A 163 -6.60 2.99 20.10
N ASN A 164 -6.16 4.15 19.59
CA ASN A 164 -6.39 4.51 18.18
C ASN A 164 -5.63 3.59 17.18
N ASN A 165 -4.50 3.01 17.58
CA ASN A 165 -3.75 2.00 16.82
C ASN A 165 -4.46 0.63 16.78
N GLU A 166 -5.38 0.36 17.71
CA GLU A 166 -6.08 -0.92 17.85
C GLU A 166 -7.46 -0.94 17.18
N ARG A 167 -7.94 0.21 16.68
CA ARG A 167 -9.29 0.35 16.12
C ARG A 167 -9.65 -0.63 15.00
N TYR A 168 -8.67 -1.15 14.25
CA TYR A 168 -8.90 -2.15 13.19
C TYR A 168 -8.77 -3.60 13.67
N LYS A 169 -8.45 -3.80 14.95
CA LYS A 169 -8.25 -5.08 15.61
C LYS A 169 -9.28 -5.32 16.72
N LEU A 170 -10.45 -4.69 16.64
CA LEU A 170 -11.49 -4.77 17.67
C LEU A 170 -11.87 -6.22 18.03
N LYS A 171 -11.87 -7.14 17.06
CA LYS A 171 -12.14 -8.56 17.30
C LYS A 171 -11.07 -9.25 18.15
N GLU A 172 -9.83 -8.77 18.10
CA GLU A 172 -8.71 -9.32 18.86
C GLU A 172 -8.62 -8.70 20.25
N VAL A 173 -9.00 -7.42 20.38
CA VAL A 173 -8.90 -6.65 21.63
C VAL A 173 -10.09 -6.86 22.55
N LEU A 174 -11.30 -7.01 22.00
CA LEU A 174 -12.50 -7.25 22.81
C LEU A 174 -12.60 -8.72 23.22
N PRO A 175 -13.12 -9.01 24.43
CA PRO A 175 -13.40 -10.38 24.83
C PRO A 175 -14.34 -11.07 23.83
N ASN A 176 -13.91 -12.20 23.26
CA ASN A 176 -14.74 -12.97 22.34
C ASN A 176 -15.94 -13.59 23.07
N LEU A 177 -17.08 -13.66 22.37
CA LEU A 177 -18.27 -14.37 22.84
C LEU A 177 -18.48 -15.65 22.02
N ASP A 178 -18.78 -16.75 22.71
CA ASP A 178 -18.85 -18.09 22.11
C ASP A 178 -20.12 -18.36 21.29
N SER A 179 -21.22 -17.62 21.51
CA SER A 179 -22.50 -18.00 20.88
C SER A 179 -23.48 -16.86 20.57
N SER A 180 -23.64 -15.86 21.44
CA SER A 180 -24.59 -14.77 21.18
C SER A 180 -24.18 -13.44 21.79
N PRO A 181 -24.33 -12.31 21.07
CA PRO A 181 -24.12 -10.98 21.62
C PRO A 181 -25.27 -10.54 22.54
N GLU A 182 -24.94 -9.74 23.55
CA GLU A 182 -25.90 -9.00 24.36
C GLU A 182 -26.08 -7.57 23.81
N VAL A 183 -27.13 -6.88 24.27
CA VAL A 183 -27.39 -5.49 23.86
C VAL A 183 -26.17 -4.62 24.16
N GLY A 184 -25.66 -3.93 23.14
CA GLY A 184 -24.45 -3.11 23.19
C GLY A 184 -23.15 -3.82 22.78
N ASP A 185 -23.14 -5.14 22.63
CA ASP A 185 -21.96 -5.84 22.13
C ASP A 185 -21.73 -5.58 20.63
N LEU A 186 -20.51 -5.85 20.15
CA LEU A 186 -20.20 -5.75 18.72
C LEU A 186 -20.44 -7.07 17.99
N VAL A 187 -21.01 -6.96 16.80
CA VAL A 187 -21.05 -8.00 15.76
C VAL A 187 -20.02 -7.67 14.71
N PHE A 188 -19.14 -8.63 14.42
CA PHE A 188 -18.14 -8.51 13.37
C PHE A 188 -18.62 -9.26 12.13
N TYR A 189 -18.48 -8.62 10.98
CA TYR A 189 -18.79 -9.22 9.69
C TYR A 189 -17.56 -9.26 8.78
N GLU A 190 -17.65 -10.05 7.71
CA GLU A 190 -16.71 -9.98 6.59
C GLU A 190 -16.58 -8.54 6.06
N HIS A 191 -15.46 -8.27 5.38
CA HIS A 191 -15.10 -6.94 4.87
C HIS A 191 -14.92 -5.85 5.93
N GLY A 192 -14.72 -6.24 7.19
CA GLY A 192 -14.29 -5.33 8.26
C GLY A 192 -15.40 -4.49 8.88
N TYR A 193 -16.67 -4.90 8.76
CA TYR A 193 -17.75 -4.24 9.50
C TYR A 193 -17.74 -4.65 10.97
N ALA A 194 -17.86 -3.65 11.84
CA ALA A 194 -18.10 -3.77 13.28
C ALA A 194 -19.36 -2.95 13.62
N MET A 195 -20.42 -3.63 14.05
CA MET A 195 -21.74 -3.03 14.29
C MET A 195 -22.22 -3.33 15.70
N PHE A 196 -22.87 -2.37 16.37
CA PHE A 196 -23.45 -2.60 17.68
C PHE A 196 -24.73 -3.41 17.59
N TYR A 197 -24.85 -4.43 18.42
CA TYR A 197 -26.02 -5.30 18.52
C TYR A 197 -27.08 -4.72 19.44
N PHE A 198 -28.32 -4.79 19.00
CA PHE A 198 -29.50 -4.49 19.80
C PHE A 198 -30.58 -5.54 19.58
N LYS A 199 -31.48 -5.66 20.55
CA LYS A 199 -32.63 -6.55 20.46
C LYS A 199 -33.84 -5.88 21.08
N TYR A 200 -34.89 -5.70 20.29
CA TYR A 200 -36.15 -5.12 20.74
C TYR A 200 -37.30 -6.09 20.47
N ARG A 201 -38.08 -6.45 21.51
CA ARG A 201 -39.21 -7.39 21.40
C ARG A 201 -38.88 -8.67 20.64
N GLY A 202 -37.72 -9.26 20.96
CA GLY A 202 -37.25 -10.49 20.31
C GLY A 202 -36.61 -10.30 18.94
N LYS A 203 -36.69 -9.11 18.33
CA LYS A 203 -36.13 -8.82 17.01
C LYS A 203 -34.72 -8.22 17.13
N PRO A 204 -33.68 -8.92 16.66
CA PRO A 204 -32.32 -8.40 16.66
C PRO A 204 -32.12 -7.42 15.49
N PHE A 205 -31.31 -6.39 15.74
CA PHE A 205 -30.85 -5.44 14.73
C PHE A 205 -29.46 -4.94 15.10
N VAL A 206 -28.78 -4.33 14.14
CA VAL A 206 -27.45 -3.76 14.35
C VAL A 206 -27.37 -2.32 13.88
N VAL A 207 -26.53 -1.53 14.52
CA VAL A 207 -26.31 -0.12 14.17
C VAL A 207 -24.82 0.15 14.02
N GLY A 208 -24.43 0.81 12.93
CA GLY A 208 -23.05 1.21 12.73
C GLY A 208 -22.80 1.81 11.34
N MET A 209 -21.53 2.15 11.11
CA MET A 209 -21.12 2.90 9.92
C MET A 209 -20.94 1.98 8.71
N THR A 210 -21.49 2.40 7.57
CA THR A 210 -21.40 1.70 6.27
C THR A 210 -20.86 2.65 5.20
N PRO A 211 -20.45 2.18 4.01
CA PRO A 211 -20.03 3.06 2.90
C PRO A 211 -21.05 4.12 2.50
N ILE A 212 -22.35 3.87 2.75
CA ILE A 212 -23.43 4.81 2.45
C ILE A 212 -23.79 5.71 3.65
N GLY A 213 -23.09 5.56 4.78
CA GLY A 213 -23.31 6.31 6.02
C GLY A 213 -23.69 5.44 7.21
N LEU A 214 -23.99 6.11 8.33
CA LEU A 214 -24.48 5.47 9.55
C LEU A 214 -25.88 4.89 9.30
N ALA A 215 -26.09 3.62 9.65
CA ALA A 215 -27.36 2.94 9.40
C ALA A 215 -27.74 1.97 10.52
N SER A 216 -29.04 1.76 10.67
CA SER A 216 -29.62 0.66 11.43
C SER A 216 -30.14 -0.39 10.47
N LEU A 217 -29.72 -1.64 10.65
CA LEU A 217 -29.88 -2.74 9.72
C LEU A 217 -30.37 -4.00 10.45
N THR A 218 -30.98 -4.94 9.73
CA THR A 218 -31.23 -6.28 10.28
C THR A 218 -29.92 -6.99 10.60
N LEU A 219 -29.94 -7.93 11.55
CA LEU A 219 -28.72 -8.67 11.93
C LEU A 219 -28.06 -9.39 10.73
N ASP A 220 -28.85 -9.84 9.77
CA ASP A 220 -28.50 -10.61 8.58
C ASP A 220 -28.49 -9.77 7.28
N PHE A 221 -28.10 -8.50 7.36
CA PHE A 221 -28.23 -7.54 6.25
C PHE A 221 -27.43 -7.85 4.98
N GLY A 222 -26.54 -8.86 4.99
CA GLY A 222 -25.87 -9.37 3.80
C GLY A 222 -24.53 -10.05 4.08
N PRO A 223 -23.52 -9.31 4.58
CA PRO A 223 -22.20 -9.87 4.92
C PRO A 223 -22.31 -11.00 5.95
N LYS A 224 -21.40 -11.97 5.88
CA LYS A 224 -21.36 -13.08 6.83
C LYS A 224 -20.81 -12.61 8.18
N ILE A 225 -21.45 -13.04 9.26
CA ILE A 225 -20.96 -12.82 10.63
C ILE A 225 -19.71 -13.69 10.87
N ILE A 226 -18.64 -13.07 11.36
CA ILE A 226 -17.35 -13.73 11.65
C ILE A 226 -17.04 -13.82 13.15
N GLY A 227 -17.84 -13.20 14.01
CA GLY A 227 -17.71 -13.28 15.46
C GLY A 227 -18.40 -12.13 16.19
N TYR A 228 -18.24 -12.13 17.52
CA TYR A 228 -18.83 -11.14 18.41
C TYR A 228 -17.80 -10.69 19.45
N GLY A 229 -17.87 -9.42 19.86
CA GLY A 229 -16.98 -8.84 20.87
C GLY A 229 -17.78 -8.19 22.00
N LYS A 230 -17.47 -8.58 23.23
CA LYS A 230 -18.13 -8.05 24.43
C LYS A 230 -17.65 -6.64 24.74
N VAL A 231 -18.57 -5.73 25.03
CA VAL A 231 -18.27 -4.34 25.44
C VAL A 231 -18.68 -4.12 26.89
N ASP A 232 -17.78 -3.59 27.72
CA ASP A 232 -18.05 -3.34 29.14
C ASP A 232 -18.58 -1.91 29.37
N TYR A 233 -19.82 -1.78 29.83
CA TYR A 233 -20.55 -0.52 29.95
C TYR A 233 -20.53 0.11 31.35
#